data_AF-A0A1V4M281-F1
#
_entry.id   AF-A0A1V4M281-F1
#
_cell.length_a   1.000
_cell.length_b   1.000
_cell.length_c   1.000
_cell.angle_alpha   90.00
_cell.angle_beta   90.00
_cell.angle_gamma   90.00
#
_symmetry.space_group_name_H-M   'P 1'
#
loop_
_entity.id
_entity.type
_entity.pdbx_description
1 polymer ?
#
loop_
_entity_poly.entity_id
_entity_poly.type
_entity_poly.pdbx_seq_one_letter_code
_entity_poly.pdbx_strand_id
1 'polypeptide(L)'
;MTEATLQALEGLRDLTTFKWYGISLLLIVFYIYSKEIRLARTTGNWDALFCALAVFGMDFFNETWNGWVMHLTGYSAFWTVPGETALRTMVGWNLEIMFMFSLAGFVFYYSLSDSTNEKILGLPEKWVMAVFLAAFAVFVECLLNIGGHLVWVYPFWELSFKGVWLIFLIG
;
A
#
# COMPACT_ATOMS: atom_id res chain seq x y z
N MET A 1 -15.80 -16.71 9.81
CA MET A 1 -15.34 -15.58 8.99
C MET A 1 -16.35 -14.45 9.00
N THR A 2 -15.89 -13.20 8.88
CA THR A 2 -16.75 -12.01 8.70
C THR A 2 -17.30 -11.94 7.29
N GLU A 3 -18.40 -11.19 7.10
CA GLU A 3 -19.01 -11.01 5.77
C GLU A 3 -18.05 -10.36 4.77
N ALA A 4 -17.34 -9.31 5.17
CA ALA A 4 -16.34 -8.66 4.33
C ALA A 4 -15.22 -9.61 3.90
N THR A 5 -14.78 -10.51 4.79
CA THR A 5 -13.80 -11.55 4.44
C THR A 5 -14.36 -12.52 3.40
N LEU A 6 -15.61 -12.97 3.57
CA LEU A 6 -16.24 -13.87 2.60
C LEU A 6 -16.34 -13.22 1.21
N GLN A 7 -16.73 -11.95 1.14
CA GLN A 7 -16.79 -11.18 -0.10
C GLN A 7 -15.40 -10.97 -0.72
N ALA A 8 -14.37 -10.71 0.10
CA ALA A 8 -13.00 -10.56 -0.41
C ALA A 8 -12.42 -11.88 -0.94
N LEU A 9 -12.89 -13.03 -0.47
CA LEU A 9 -12.51 -14.34 -0.99
C LEU A 9 -13.22 -14.70 -2.30
N GLU A 10 -14.35 -14.06 -2.61
CA GLU A 10 -15.03 -14.22 -3.89
C GLU A 10 -14.17 -13.68 -5.03
N GLY A 11 -13.95 -14.48 -6.07
CA GLY A 11 -13.10 -14.11 -7.21
C GLY A 11 -11.60 -13.98 -6.87
N LEU A 12 -11.15 -14.45 -5.70
CA LEU A 12 -9.74 -14.40 -5.33
C LEU A 12 -8.90 -15.20 -6.34
N ARG A 13 -7.92 -14.51 -6.96
CA ARG A 13 -7.05 -15.05 -8.03
C ARG A 13 -7.80 -15.51 -9.27
N ASP A 14 -9.00 -14.98 -9.51
CA ASP A 14 -9.76 -15.24 -10.73
C ASP A 14 -9.38 -14.22 -11.81
N LEU A 15 -8.76 -14.71 -12.89
CA LEU A 15 -8.33 -13.88 -14.02
C LEU A 15 -9.49 -13.23 -14.78
N THR A 16 -10.73 -13.72 -14.65
CA THR A 16 -11.90 -13.09 -15.26
C THR A 16 -12.24 -11.73 -14.64
N THR A 17 -11.75 -11.45 -13.42
CA THR A 17 -11.90 -10.16 -12.73
C THR A 17 -10.93 -9.09 -13.23
N PHE A 18 -9.95 -9.46 -14.07
CA PHE A 18 -8.95 -8.54 -14.58
C PHE A 18 -9.58 -7.39 -15.37
N LYS A 19 -9.11 -6.17 -15.12
CA LYS A 19 -9.60 -4.95 -15.80
C LYS A 19 -8.50 -4.38 -16.69
N TRP A 20 -8.91 -3.88 -17.86
CA TRP A 20 -7.98 -3.37 -18.88
C TRP A 20 -7.06 -2.25 -18.41
N TYR A 21 -7.53 -1.38 -17.51
CA TYR A 21 -6.69 -0.31 -16.95
C TYR A 21 -5.47 -0.86 -16.20
N GLY A 22 -5.48 -2.13 -15.77
CA GLY A 22 -4.33 -2.76 -15.15
C GLY A 22 -3.11 -2.83 -16.07
N ILE A 23 -3.32 -2.96 -17.38
CA ILE A 23 -2.22 -2.91 -18.36
C ILE A 23 -1.65 -1.48 -18.43
N SER A 24 -2.51 -0.46 -18.40
CA SER A 24 -2.08 0.94 -18.40
C SER A 24 -1.28 1.29 -17.14
N LEU A 25 -1.74 0.85 -15.97
CA LEU A 25 -1.03 1.04 -14.71
C LEU A 25 0.33 0.30 -14.71
N LEU A 26 0.36 -0.94 -15.20
CA LEU A 26 1.61 -1.71 -15.33
C LEU A 26 2.62 -1.00 -16.25
N LEU A 27 2.15 -0.42 -17.36
CA LEU A 27 3.01 0.34 -18.27
C LEU A 27 3.60 1.58 -17.59
N ILE A 28 2.83 2.28 -16.75
CA ILE A 28 3.32 3.42 -15.96
C ILE A 28 4.43 2.96 -15.00
N VAL A 29 4.20 1.86 -14.28
CA VAL A 29 5.21 1.26 -13.39
C VAL A 29 6.49 0.95 -14.17
N PHE A 30 6.39 0.20 -15.27
CA PHE A 30 7.56 -0.15 -16.09
C PHE A 30 8.27 1.06 -16.69
N TYR A 31 7.53 2.08 -17.13
CA TYR A 31 8.11 3.30 -17.65
C TYR A 31 8.95 4.04 -16.59
N ILE A 32 8.40 4.18 -15.38
CA ILE A 32 9.10 4.83 -14.26
C ILE A 32 10.34 4.02 -13.87
N TYR A 33 10.20 2.73 -13.60
CA TYR A 33 11.34 1.86 -13.26
C TYR A 33 12.41 1.86 -14.36
N SER A 34 12.04 1.85 -15.63
CA SER A 34 13.01 1.91 -16.73
C SER A 34 13.79 3.22 -16.76
N LYS A 35 13.12 4.36 -16.52
CA LYS A 35 13.79 5.66 -16.42
C LYS A 35 14.70 5.74 -15.21
N GLU A 36 14.25 5.27 -14.06
CA GLU A 36 15.04 5.28 -12.81
C GLU A 36 16.25 4.35 -12.88
N ILE A 37 16.11 3.15 -13.45
CA ILE A 37 17.24 2.24 -13.67
C ILE A 37 18.26 2.88 -14.61
N ARG A 38 17.82 3.56 -15.67
CA ARG A 38 18.73 4.26 -16.58
C ARG A 38 19.47 5.39 -15.87
N LEU A 39 18.76 6.19 -15.06
CA LEU A 39 19.34 7.28 -14.29
C LEU A 39 20.33 6.76 -13.23
N ALA A 40 19.98 5.70 -12.53
CA ALA A 40 20.81 5.05 -11.52
C ALA A 40 22.10 4.50 -12.12
N ARG A 41 22.03 3.89 -13.31
CA ARG A 41 23.23 3.44 -14.05
C ARG A 41 24.14 4.59 -14.45
N THR A 42 23.60 5.76 -14.80
CA THR A 42 24.41 6.93 -15.20
C THR A 42 25.00 7.69 -14.01
N THR A 43 24.28 7.76 -12.90
CA THR A 43 24.69 8.54 -11.71
C THR A 43 25.37 7.70 -10.63
N GLY A 44 25.17 6.38 -10.65
CA GLY A 44 25.55 5.47 -9.58
C GLY A 44 24.59 5.49 -8.38
N ASN A 45 23.57 6.37 -8.37
CA ASN A 45 22.62 6.48 -7.26
C ASN A 45 21.40 5.58 -7.50
N TRP A 46 21.22 4.57 -6.64
CA TRP A 46 20.12 3.61 -6.69
C TRP A 46 19.04 3.84 -5.63
N ASP A 47 19.16 4.91 -4.85
CA ASP A 47 18.35 5.16 -3.65
C ASP A 47 16.85 5.23 -3.99
N ALA A 48 16.49 5.89 -5.10
CA ALA A 48 15.10 5.95 -5.57
C ALA A 48 14.48 4.55 -5.77
N LEU A 49 15.24 3.65 -6.41
CA LEU A 49 14.81 2.27 -6.65
C LEU A 49 14.72 1.49 -5.34
N PHE A 50 15.69 1.65 -4.43
CA PHE A 50 15.65 0.99 -3.14
C PHE A 50 14.50 1.49 -2.27
N CYS A 51 14.16 2.78 -2.30
CA CYS A 51 12.96 3.31 -1.64
C CYS A 51 11.68 2.67 -2.20
N ALA A 52 11.53 2.61 -3.52
CA ALA A 52 10.38 1.97 -4.17
C ALA A 52 10.26 0.48 -3.79
N LEU A 53 11.35 -0.28 -3.87
CA LEU A 53 11.38 -1.70 -3.52
C LEU A 53 11.15 -1.95 -2.03
N ALA A 54 11.67 -1.09 -1.15
CA ALA A 54 11.46 -1.21 0.29
C ALA A 54 9.99 -1.00 0.66
N VAL A 55 9.34 0.02 0.09
CA VAL A 55 7.93 0.31 0.34
C VAL A 55 7.03 -0.80 -0.22
N PHE A 56 7.27 -1.25 -1.45
CA PHE A 56 6.53 -2.39 -2.01
C PHE A 56 6.78 -3.70 -1.24
N GLY A 57 8.01 -3.93 -0.77
CA GLY A 57 8.34 -5.10 0.03
C GLY A 57 7.66 -5.10 1.40
N MET A 58 7.51 -3.93 2.02
CA MET A 58 6.75 -3.74 3.25
C MET A 58 5.27 -4.04 3.03
N ASP A 59 4.67 -3.51 1.95
CA ASP A 59 3.28 -3.79 1.56
C ASP A 59 3.05 -5.30 1.34
N PHE A 60 3.93 -5.95 0.57
CA PHE A 60 3.88 -7.39 0.38
C PHE A 60 3.97 -8.19 1.69
N PHE A 61 4.86 -7.78 2.60
CA PHE A 61 4.95 -8.38 3.93
C PHE A 61 3.64 -8.19 4.71
N ASN A 62 3.08 -6.97 4.66
CA ASN A 62 1.84 -6.61 5.33
C ASN A 62 0.68 -7.49 4.87
N GLU A 63 0.52 -7.64 3.57
CA GLU A 63 -0.53 -8.47 2.96
C GLU A 63 -0.34 -9.96 3.24
N THR A 64 0.91 -10.41 3.34
CA THR A 64 1.23 -11.80 3.67
C THR A 64 0.79 -12.14 5.09
N TRP A 65 1.18 -11.34 6.09
CA TRP A 65 0.79 -11.63 7.47
C TRP A 65 -0.70 -11.38 7.70
N ASN A 66 -1.30 -10.40 7.02
CA ASN A 66 -2.73 -10.14 7.03
C ASN A 66 -3.53 -11.39 6.58
N GLY A 67 -3.09 -12.02 5.48
CA GLY A 67 -3.64 -13.28 5.00
C GLY A 67 -3.42 -14.46 5.97
N TRP A 68 -2.27 -14.53 6.65
CA TRP A 68 -2.04 -15.56 7.68
C TRP A 68 -2.96 -15.41 8.88
N VAL A 69 -3.17 -14.18 9.38
CA VAL A 69 -4.11 -13.94 10.48
C VAL A 69 -5.51 -14.42 10.10
N MET A 70 -5.99 -14.08 8.89
CA MET A 70 -7.27 -14.58 8.40
C MET A 70 -7.32 -16.11 8.39
N HIS A 71 -6.30 -16.76 7.82
CA HIS A 71 -6.26 -18.21 7.67
C HIS A 71 -6.21 -18.95 9.02
N LEU A 72 -5.38 -18.47 9.95
CA LEU A 72 -5.16 -19.11 11.24
C LEU A 72 -6.30 -18.87 12.23
N THR A 73 -6.92 -17.68 12.21
CA THR A 73 -8.02 -17.36 13.13
C THR A 73 -9.38 -17.87 12.63
N GLY A 74 -9.55 -18.04 11.31
CA GLY A 74 -10.85 -18.34 10.70
C GLY A 74 -11.88 -17.21 10.85
N TYR A 75 -11.47 -16.02 11.30
CA TYR A 75 -12.33 -14.89 11.58
C TYR A 75 -12.25 -13.79 10.51
N SER A 76 -11.17 -13.01 10.47
CA SER A 76 -11.00 -11.95 9.48
C SER A 76 -9.53 -11.64 9.28
N ALA A 77 -9.21 -11.09 8.10
CA ALA A 77 -7.99 -10.32 7.94
C ALA A 77 -8.10 -9.00 8.73
N PHE A 78 -6.97 -8.37 9.03
CA PHE A 78 -6.93 -7.02 9.65
C PHE A 78 -7.55 -5.98 8.71
N TRP A 79 -7.28 -6.10 7.42
CA TRP A 79 -8.00 -5.38 6.37
C TRP A 79 -8.38 -6.33 5.24
N THR A 80 -9.58 -6.10 4.71
CA THR A 80 -10.11 -6.83 3.55
C THR A 80 -10.55 -5.82 2.51
N VAL A 81 -10.43 -6.16 1.23
CA VAL A 81 -10.94 -5.33 0.13
C VAL A 81 -12.16 -6.02 -0.48
N PRO A 82 -13.36 -5.95 0.13
CA PRO A 82 -14.55 -6.61 -0.40
C PRO A 82 -15.11 -5.87 -1.63
N GLY A 83 -15.91 -6.59 -2.42
CA GLY A 83 -16.61 -6.03 -3.58
C GLY A 83 -15.81 -6.07 -4.89
N GLU A 84 -16.26 -5.30 -5.88
CA GLU A 84 -15.67 -5.26 -7.22
C GLU A 84 -14.31 -4.55 -7.23
N THR A 85 -13.31 -5.18 -7.83
CA THR A 85 -11.95 -4.67 -8.00
C THR A 85 -11.31 -5.35 -9.22
N ALA A 86 -10.15 -4.88 -9.69
CA ALA A 86 -9.33 -5.70 -10.58
C ALA A 86 -8.73 -6.90 -9.82
N LEU A 87 -7.95 -7.73 -10.53
CA LEU A 87 -7.45 -8.99 -10.04
C LEU A 87 -6.94 -8.92 -8.58
N ARG A 88 -7.66 -9.60 -7.69
CA ARG A 88 -7.30 -9.74 -6.28
C ARG A 88 -6.36 -10.93 -6.11
N THR A 89 -5.21 -10.74 -5.47
CA THR A 89 -4.17 -11.77 -5.29
C THR A 89 -4.12 -12.29 -3.85
N MET A 90 -4.44 -11.43 -2.87
CA MET A 90 -4.61 -11.76 -1.45
C MET A 90 -5.88 -11.08 -0.90
N VAL A 91 -6.35 -11.46 0.28
CA VAL A 91 -7.63 -10.96 0.83
C VAL A 91 -7.70 -9.43 0.97
N GLY A 92 -6.57 -8.77 1.24
CA GLY A 92 -6.42 -7.32 1.26
C GLY A 92 -5.77 -6.73 0.01
N TRP A 93 -5.25 -7.57 -0.90
CA TRP A 93 -4.33 -7.12 -1.96
C TRP A 93 -4.90 -7.35 -3.35
N ASN A 94 -5.08 -6.25 -4.07
CA ASN A 94 -5.49 -6.22 -5.47
C ASN A 94 -4.43 -5.53 -6.34
N LEU A 95 -4.62 -5.61 -7.64
CA LEU A 95 -3.72 -5.05 -8.63
C LEU A 95 -3.55 -3.52 -8.49
N GLU A 96 -4.60 -2.82 -8.08
CA GLU A 96 -4.59 -1.37 -7.85
C GLU A 96 -3.62 -1.00 -6.71
N ILE A 97 -3.71 -1.70 -5.57
CA ILE A 97 -2.85 -1.51 -4.40
C ILE A 97 -1.41 -1.92 -4.73
N MET A 98 -1.21 -3.07 -5.38
CA MET A 98 0.11 -3.54 -5.82
C MET A 98 0.85 -2.48 -6.65
N PHE A 99 0.17 -1.87 -7.63
CA PHE A 99 0.80 -0.86 -8.48
C PHE A 99 0.99 0.47 -7.78
N MET A 100 0.06 0.87 -6.90
CA MET A 100 0.25 2.04 -6.06
C MET A 100 1.51 1.91 -5.19
N PHE A 101 1.69 0.81 -4.45
CA PHE A 101 2.85 0.62 -3.58
C PHE A 101 4.15 0.40 -4.34
N SER A 102 4.10 -0.11 -5.56
CA SER A 102 5.28 -0.13 -6.45
C SER A 102 5.79 1.27 -6.83
N LEU A 103 4.94 2.30 -6.69
CA LEU A 103 5.28 3.69 -7.01
C LEU A 103 5.46 4.57 -5.77
N ALA A 104 4.85 4.22 -4.64
CA ALA A 104 4.82 5.05 -3.43
C ALA A 104 6.23 5.39 -2.89
N GLY A 105 7.19 4.46 -2.96
CA GLY A 105 8.56 4.76 -2.52
C GLY A 105 9.31 5.75 -3.43
N PHE A 106 8.95 5.85 -4.72
CA PHE A 106 9.45 6.94 -5.56
C PHE A 106 8.87 8.29 -5.14
N VAL A 107 7.57 8.32 -4.78
CA VAL A 107 6.93 9.55 -4.27
C VAL A 107 7.64 10.03 -3.01
N PHE A 108 7.93 9.12 -2.07
CA PHE A 108 8.72 9.46 -0.88
C PHE A 108 10.09 10.02 -1.27
N TYR A 109 10.86 9.30 -2.09
CA TYR A 109 12.21 9.70 -2.48
C TYR A 109 12.23 11.10 -3.14
N TYR A 110 11.34 11.33 -4.11
CA TYR A 110 11.27 12.60 -4.85
C TYR A 110 10.62 13.74 -4.08
N SER A 111 10.03 13.46 -2.92
CA SER A 111 9.51 14.49 -2.02
C SER A 111 10.58 15.10 -1.11
N LEU A 112 11.75 14.46 -1.02
CA LEU A 112 12.90 14.94 -0.26
C LEU A 112 13.70 15.98 -1.05
N SER A 113 14.46 16.80 -0.33
CA SER A 113 15.47 17.66 -0.95
C SER A 113 16.62 16.83 -1.56
N ASP A 114 17.37 17.42 -2.49
CA ASP A 114 18.55 16.78 -3.08
C ASP A 114 19.61 16.38 -2.03
N SER A 115 19.72 17.13 -0.93
CA SER A 115 20.69 16.83 0.14
C SER A 115 20.22 15.71 1.06
N THR A 116 18.91 15.48 1.14
CA THR A 116 18.21 14.50 1.99
C THR A 116 18.51 14.62 3.49
N ASN A 117 19.16 15.71 3.90
CA ASN A 117 19.63 15.99 5.27
C ASN A 117 19.09 17.32 5.80
N GLU A 118 18.19 17.96 5.06
CA GLU A 118 17.55 19.19 5.51
C GLU A 118 16.65 18.94 6.71
N LYS A 119 16.30 20.04 7.38
CA LYS A 119 15.35 20.03 8.49
C LYS A 119 14.11 20.83 8.13
N ILE A 120 12.95 20.24 8.38
CA ILE A 120 11.64 20.91 8.29
C ILE A 120 11.18 21.18 9.72
N LEU A 121 11.02 22.46 10.07
CA LEU A 121 10.63 22.90 11.43
C LEU A 121 11.53 22.31 12.54
N GLY A 122 12.82 22.13 12.26
CA GLY A 122 13.81 21.59 13.20
C GLY A 122 13.91 20.07 13.28
N LEU A 123 13.01 19.33 12.60
CA LEU A 123 13.03 17.87 12.50
C LEU A 123 13.66 17.41 11.17
N PRO A 124 14.34 16.25 11.12
CA PRO A 124 14.89 15.75 9.86
C PRO A 124 13.80 15.54 8.80
N GLU A 125 14.02 16.04 7.58
CA GLU A 125 13.01 16.04 6.52
C GLU A 125 12.46 14.64 6.20
N LYS A 126 13.30 13.60 6.24
CA LYS A 126 12.92 12.20 5.99
C LYS A 126 11.78 11.75 6.91
N TRP A 127 11.87 12.08 8.20
CA TRP A 127 10.84 11.73 9.18
C TRP A 127 9.58 12.54 8.99
N VAL A 128 9.72 13.83 8.70
CA VAL A 128 8.56 14.70 8.43
C VAL A 128 7.79 14.19 7.22
N MET A 129 8.48 13.85 6.12
CA MET A 129 7.86 13.34 4.90
C MET A 129 7.27 11.93 5.08
N ALA A 130 7.95 11.05 5.83
CA ALA A 130 7.43 9.72 6.13
C ALA A 130 6.11 9.80 6.93
N VAL A 131 6.09 10.61 7.99
CA VAL A 131 4.89 10.82 8.82
C VAL A 131 3.76 11.46 8.02
N PHE A 132 4.08 12.47 7.20
CA PHE A 132 3.09 13.15 6.36
C PHE A 132 2.46 12.20 5.34
N LEU A 133 3.28 11.44 4.60
CA LEU A 133 2.80 10.52 3.58
C LEU A 133 2.04 9.33 4.19
N ALA A 134 2.48 8.81 5.34
CA ALA A 134 1.74 7.79 6.09
C ALA A 134 0.38 8.32 6.56
N ALA A 135 0.33 9.54 7.09
CA ALA A 135 -0.93 10.15 7.53
C ALA A 135 -1.88 10.37 6.36
N PHE A 136 -1.36 10.75 5.19
CA PHE A 136 -2.14 10.87 3.96
C PHE A 136 -2.66 9.51 3.48
N ALA A 137 -1.85 8.45 3.53
CA ALA A 137 -2.28 7.10 3.18
C ALA A 137 -3.42 6.62 4.09
N VAL A 138 -3.27 6.73 5.41
CA VAL A 138 -4.33 6.36 6.37
C VAL A 138 -5.59 7.20 6.19
N PHE A 139 -5.45 8.49 5.84
CA PHE A 139 -6.60 9.32 5.49
C PHE A 139 -7.34 8.77 4.27
N VAL A 140 -6.63 8.39 3.20
CA VAL A 140 -7.23 7.74 2.02
C VAL A 140 -7.87 6.41 2.39
N GLU A 141 -7.22 5.59 3.21
CA GLU A 141 -7.78 4.32 3.69
C GLU A 141 -9.07 4.51 4.50
N CYS A 142 -9.13 5.55 5.34
CA CYS A 142 -10.36 5.91 6.04
C CYS A 142 -11.48 6.24 5.06
N LEU A 143 -11.20 6.94 3.96
CA LEU A 143 -12.19 7.20 2.90
C LEU A 143 -12.63 5.91 2.19
N LEU A 144 -11.69 5.00 1.90
CA LEU A 144 -11.99 3.68 1.33
C LEU A 144 -12.84 2.84 2.29
N ASN A 145 -12.60 2.95 3.60
CA ASN A 145 -13.38 2.27 4.63
C ASN A 145 -14.80 2.81 4.74
N ILE A 146 -14.97 4.13 4.72
CA ILE A 146 -16.30 4.77 4.65
C ILE A 146 -17.05 4.32 3.38
N GLY A 147 -16.34 4.18 2.26
CA GLY A 147 -16.90 3.69 1.00
C GLY A 147 -17.16 2.18 0.95
N GLY A 148 -16.77 1.42 1.98
CA GLY A 148 -16.91 -0.04 2.01
C GLY A 148 -15.91 -0.78 1.10
N HIS A 149 -14.93 -0.09 0.51
CA HIS A 149 -13.90 -0.69 -0.33
C HIS A 149 -12.78 -1.34 0.46
N LEU A 150 -12.55 -0.90 1.70
CA LEU A 150 -11.49 -1.40 2.57
C LEU A 150 -12.03 -1.55 3.99
N VAL A 151 -12.28 -2.77 4.44
CA VAL A 151 -13.00 -3.03 5.69
C VAL A 151 -12.06 -3.49 6.79
N TRP A 152 -12.26 -2.91 7.97
CA TRP A 152 -11.55 -3.18 9.23
C TRP A 152 -12.57 -3.61 10.28
N VAL A 153 -12.30 -4.69 11.02
CA VAL A 153 -13.34 -5.33 11.86
C VAL A 153 -12.92 -5.59 13.30
N TYR A 154 -11.67 -5.33 13.68
CA TYR A 154 -11.22 -5.59 15.04
C TYR A 154 -11.43 -4.34 15.91
N PRO A 155 -11.83 -4.44 17.18
CA PRO A 155 -12.08 -3.26 18.02
C PRO A 155 -10.85 -2.33 18.23
N PHE A 156 -9.64 -2.88 18.03
CA PHE A 156 -8.38 -2.14 18.06
C PHE A 156 -7.85 -1.79 16.65
N TRP A 157 -8.55 -2.21 15.61
CA TRP A 157 -8.25 -2.01 14.19
C TRP A 157 -9.58 -1.87 13.43
N GLU A 158 -10.21 -0.73 13.62
CA GLU A 158 -11.48 -0.32 13.02
C GLU A 158 -11.46 1.20 12.81
N LEU A 159 -12.42 1.71 12.04
CA LEU A 159 -12.57 3.15 11.80
C LEU A 159 -13.10 3.84 13.06
N SER A 160 -12.20 4.05 14.02
CA SER A 160 -12.47 4.73 15.27
C SER A 160 -11.23 5.49 15.71
N PHE A 161 -11.40 6.51 16.55
CA PHE A 161 -10.27 7.29 17.06
C PHE A 161 -9.22 6.40 17.74
N LYS A 162 -9.61 5.30 18.38
CA LYS A 162 -8.66 4.37 19.03
C LYS A 162 -8.00 3.42 18.02
N GLY A 163 -8.76 2.93 17.04
CA GLY A 163 -8.26 1.96 16.05
C GLY A 163 -7.27 2.56 15.06
N VAL A 164 -7.53 3.80 14.62
CA VAL A 164 -6.72 4.48 13.59
C VAL A 164 -5.25 4.67 14.00
N TRP A 165 -4.95 4.76 15.29
CA TRP A 165 -3.55 4.88 15.74
C TRP A 165 -2.71 3.63 15.48
N LEU A 166 -3.28 2.43 15.64
CA LEU A 166 -2.55 1.20 15.33
C LEU A 166 -2.39 1.02 13.83
N ILE A 167 -3.40 1.42 13.05
CA ILE A 167 -3.35 1.45 11.58
C ILE A 167 -2.23 2.40 11.12
N PHE A 168 -2.13 3.60 11.71
CA PHE A 168 -1.06 4.53 11.34
C PHE A 168 0.35 4.05 11.68
N LEU A 169 0.51 3.21 12.70
CA LEU A 169 1.84 2.76 13.16
C LEU A 169 2.29 1.45 12.50
N ILE A 170 1.36 0.58 12.11
CA ILE A 170 1.63 -0.81 11.72
C ILE A 170 0.90 -1.20 10.42
N GLY A 171 -0.11 -0.43 10.01
CA GLY A 171 -0.87 -0.63 8.77
C GLY A 171 -0.05 -0.38 7.53
#